data_AF-A0A8W7P8Q0-F1
#
_entry.id   AF-A0A8W7P8Q0-F1
#
_cell.length_a   1.000
_cell.length_b   1.000
_cell.length_c   1.000
_cell.angle_alpha   90.00
_cell.angle_beta   90.00
_cell.angle_gamma   90.00
#
_symmetry.space_group_name_H-M   'P 1'
#
loop_
_entity.id
_entity.type
_entity.pdbx_description
1 polymer ?
#
loop_
_entity_poly.entity_id
_entity_poly.type
_entity_poly.pdbx_seq_one_letter_code
_entity_poly.pdbx_strand_id
1 'polypeptide(L)'
;LGNTMFVANDVALNQSQPWFVPASAINALRREAIEQLEQARLAGWVRPQRKAAVEPPVEYPEKTLSYLANVYNQLAWQFYRKHGVEVIDAAYEAHQEEGEVSLMITKHCLRFSYNLCPKQAKGVKGVMGQVRAEPMTLKSGNETYTLKFDNVRNKAAIMADIERLETWVKYKNGLCSDCMGSCCSMPVEVRLPDLVRMGVVDEFELEEPVKNIAKRLEKQRVIQHFNFKHGIFTLARRANGDCQYLDQQTRLCTIYERRPNTCRNHPKIGPKPGFCAYTRNPKAARPVQPVKLSG
;
A
#
# COMPACT_ATOMS: atom_id res chain seq x y z
N LEU A 1 11.05 -20.66 -30.52
CA LEU A 1 12.49 -20.97 -30.69
C LEU A 1 13.11 -21.12 -29.30
N GLY A 2 13.21 -22.34 -28.78
CA GLY A 2 13.46 -22.60 -27.34
C GLY A 2 14.65 -21.84 -26.75
N ASN A 3 14.49 -21.38 -25.50
CA ASN A 3 15.43 -20.53 -24.74
C ASN A 3 15.79 -19.18 -25.39
N THR A 4 14.89 -18.61 -26.19
CA THR A 4 15.04 -17.24 -26.74
C THR A 4 13.76 -16.43 -26.53
N MET A 5 13.83 -15.13 -26.77
CA MET A 5 12.67 -14.24 -26.74
C MET A 5 11.71 -14.42 -27.94
N PHE A 6 12.03 -15.30 -28.90
CA PHE A 6 11.27 -15.47 -30.13
C PHE A 6 10.38 -16.72 -30.11
N VAL A 7 9.14 -16.54 -30.55
CA VAL A 7 8.16 -17.62 -30.75
C VAL A 7 7.94 -17.78 -32.25
N ALA A 8 7.95 -19.03 -32.72
CA ALA A 8 7.62 -19.33 -34.11
C ALA A 8 6.10 -19.52 -34.19
N ASN A 9 5.42 -18.67 -34.94
CA ASN A 9 3.97 -18.73 -35.10
C ASN A 9 3.57 -19.70 -36.22
N ASP A 10 4.28 -19.65 -37.34
CA ASP A 10 4.05 -20.51 -38.50
C ASP A 10 5.39 -20.91 -39.15
N VAL A 11 5.43 -22.09 -39.76
CA VAL A 11 6.59 -22.63 -40.47
C VAL A 11 6.11 -23.32 -41.74
N ALA A 12 6.30 -22.66 -42.87
CA ALA A 12 5.99 -23.23 -44.18
C ALA A 12 7.26 -23.83 -44.82
N LEU A 13 7.16 -25.06 -45.32
CA LEU A 13 8.23 -25.76 -46.01
C LEU A 13 7.80 -26.00 -47.46
N ASN A 14 8.42 -25.29 -48.41
CA ASN A 14 8.21 -25.54 -49.83
C ASN A 14 9.29 -26.50 -50.35
N GLN A 15 9.02 -27.80 -50.25
CA GLN A 15 9.96 -28.86 -50.65
C GLN A 15 9.39 -29.65 -51.84
N SER A 16 10.24 -29.99 -52.80
CA SER A 16 9.87 -30.80 -53.97
C SER A 16 9.64 -32.28 -53.64
N GLN A 17 10.30 -32.78 -52.59
CA GLN A 17 10.24 -34.16 -52.11
C GLN A 17 10.68 -34.20 -50.63
N PRO A 18 10.42 -35.28 -49.88
CA PRO A 18 10.87 -35.40 -48.51
C PRO A 18 12.40 -35.56 -48.45
N TRP A 19 13.09 -34.53 -47.95
CA TRP A 19 14.54 -34.55 -47.76
C TRP A 19 14.91 -34.98 -46.34
N PHE A 20 15.94 -35.81 -46.21
CA PHE A 20 16.58 -36.04 -44.92
C PHE A 20 17.48 -34.84 -44.58
N VAL A 21 17.27 -34.24 -43.41
CA VAL A 21 18.12 -33.16 -42.89
C VAL A 21 18.64 -33.54 -41.51
N PRO A 22 19.96 -33.59 -41.29
CA PRO A 22 20.52 -33.86 -39.99
C PRO A 22 20.05 -32.85 -38.93
N ALA A 23 19.79 -33.33 -37.71
CA ALA A 23 19.39 -32.46 -36.60
C ALA A 23 20.43 -31.35 -36.31
N SER A 24 21.72 -31.61 -36.58
CA SER A 24 22.80 -30.62 -36.45
C SER A 24 22.62 -29.45 -37.42
N ALA A 25 22.25 -29.71 -38.67
CA ALA A 25 22.01 -28.69 -39.68
C ALA A 25 20.76 -27.84 -39.35
N ILE A 26 19.68 -28.49 -38.90
CA ILE A 26 18.47 -27.77 -38.43
C ILE A 26 18.81 -26.86 -37.24
N ASN A 27 19.62 -27.35 -36.29
CA ASN A 27 20.04 -26.56 -35.14
C ASN A 27 20.98 -25.41 -35.51
N ALA A 28 21.81 -25.55 -36.55
CA ALA A 28 22.61 -24.46 -37.08
C ALA A 28 21.73 -23.36 -37.69
N LEU A 29 20.81 -23.73 -38.60
CA LEU A 29 19.84 -22.81 -39.19
C LEU A 29 18.99 -22.10 -38.13
N ARG A 30 18.58 -22.82 -37.09
CA ARG A 30 17.85 -22.25 -35.95
C ARG A 30 18.66 -21.14 -35.26
N ARG A 31 19.95 -21.37 -35.01
CA ARG A 31 20.83 -20.38 -34.35
C ARG A 31 21.06 -19.16 -35.24
N GLU A 32 21.32 -19.36 -36.52
CA GLU A 32 21.49 -18.27 -37.49
C GLU A 32 20.23 -17.42 -37.62
N ALA A 33 19.05 -18.05 -37.68
CA ALA A 33 17.78 -17.32 -37.71
C ALA A 33 17.55 -16.51 -36.43
N ILE A 34 17.89 -17.05 -35.25
CA ILE A 34 17.81 -16.32 -33.99
C ILE A 34 18.74 -15.10 -34.01
N GLU A 35 19.99 -15.26 -34.44
CA GLU A 35 20.96 -14.17 -34.52
C GLU A 35 20.48 -13.03 -35.44
N GLN A 36 19.93 -13.38 -36.61
CA GLN A 36 19.36 -12.39 -37.52
C GLN A 36 18.15 -11.65 -36.92
N LEU A 37 17.29 -12.36 -36.19
CA LEU A 37 16.15 -11.75 -35.49
C LEU A 37 16.60 -10.80 -34.37
N GLU A 38 17.65 -11.14 -33.64
CA GLU A 38 18.23 -10.26 -32.62
C GLU A 38 18.81 -8.99 -33.24
N GLN A 39 19.56 -9.11 -34.35
CA GLN A 39 20.09 -7.97 -35.09
C GLN A 39 18.97 -7.07 -35.62
N ALA A 40 17.93 -7.65 -36.22
CA ALA A 40 16.77 -6.89 -36.70
C ALA A 40 16.04 -6.15 -35.57
N ARG A 41 15.88 -6.80 -34.41
CA ARG A 41 15.28 -6.18 -33.22
C ARG A 41 16.12 -5.00 -32.71
N LEU A 42 17.45 -5.16 -32.63
CA LEU A 42 18.35 -4.10 -32.18
C LEU A 42 18.37 -2.92 -33.17
N ALA A 43 18.40 -3.20 -34.47
CA ALA A 43 18.33 -2.19 -35.51
C ALA A 43 16.99 -1.44 -35.50
N GLY A 44 15.89 -2.14 -35.20
CA GLY A 44 14.56 -1.54 -35.06
C GLY A 44 14.27 -0.90 -33.69
N TRP A 45 15.18 -1.01 -32.72
CA TRP A 45 14.95 -0.49 -31.38
C TRP A 45 15.08 1.04 -31.35
N VAL A 46 13.94 1.72 -31.31
CA VAL A 46 13.88 3.16 -31.08
C VAL A 46 13.85 3.42 -29.58
N ARG A 47 14.93 3.98 -29.02
CA ARG A 47 14.99 4.38 -27.61
C ARG A 47 13.86 5.38 -27.32
N PRO A 48 12.95 5.09 -26.37
CA PRO A 48 11.95 6.06 -25.96
C PRO A 48 12.62 7.34 -25.47
N GLN A 49 12.15 8.48 -25.97
CA GLN A 49 12.64 9.77 -25.49
C GLN A 49 12.23 9.97 -24.03
N ARG A 50 13.09 10.66 -23.27
CA ARG A 50 12.76 11.04 -21.90
C ARG A 50 11.48 11.88 -21.92
N LYS A 51 10.52 11.56 -21.04
CA LYS A 51 9.32 12.37 -20.86
C LYS A 51 9.72 13.81 -20.52
N ALA A 52 9.06 14.79 -21.14
CA ALA A 52 9.27 16.19 -20.83
C ALA A 52 9.09 16.45 -19.32
N ALA A 53 9.91 17.35 -18.77
CA ALA A 53 9.76 17.79 -17.39
C ALA A 53 8.39 18.47 -17.20
N VAL A 54 7.78 18.26 -16.03
CA VAL A 54 6.53 18.92 -15.67
C VAL A 54 6.86 20.34 -15.21
N GLU A 55 6.21 21.33 -15.82
CA GLU A 55 6.34 22.75 -15.47
C GLU A 55 4.94 23.32 -15.14
N PRO A 56 4.73 23.96 -13.97
CA PRO A 56 5.74 24.20 -12.93
C PRO A 56 6.13 22.91 -12.18
N PRO A 57 7.27 22.91 -11.47
CA PRO A 57 7.75 21.74 -10.74
C PRO A 57 6.75 21.29 -9.67
N VAL A 58 6.55 19.98 -9.55
CA VAL A 58 5.62 19.40 -8.55
C VAL A 58 6.15 19.67 -7.14
N GLU A 59 5.32 20.15 -6.22
CA GLU A 59 5.77 20.38 -4.84
C GLU A 59 6.15 19.07 -4.12
N TYR A 60 7.27 19.10 -3.39
CA TYR A 60 7.69 18.02 -2.51
C TYR A 60 6.79 17.98 -1.26
N PRO A 61 6.43 16.79 -0.73
CA PRO A 61 5.49 16.68 0.39
C PRO A 61 5.94 17.37 1.69
N GLU A 62 7.24 17.46 1.92
CA GLU A 62 7.85 18.05 3.12
C GLU A 62 8.56 19.36 2.77
N LYS A 63 8.49 20.35 3.66
CA LYS A 63 9.21 21.64 3.50
C LYS A 63 10.59 21.62 4.16
N THR A 64 10.90 20.60 4.94
CA THR A 64 12.14 20.48 5.71
C THR A 64 12.66 19.06 5.61
N LEU A 65 13.89 18.89 5.17
CA LEU A 65 14.58 17.60 5.07
C LEU A 65 15.72 17.56 6.07
N SER A 66 15.73 16.54 6.92
CA SER A 66 16.87 16.28 7.80
C SER A 66 17.98 15.50 7.08
N TYR A 67 19.10 15.27 7.78
CA TYR A 67 20.23 14.49 7.27
C TYR A 67 19.83 13.09 6.75
N LEU A 68 18.71 12.53 7.21
CA LEU A 68 18.15 11.24 6.76
C LEU A 68 17.68 11.25 5.30
N ALA A 69 17.46 12.43 4.71
CA ALA A 69 17.10 12.57 3.30
C ALA A 69 18.29 12.31 2.35
N ASN A 70 19.50 12.12 2.89
CA ASN A 70 20.72 11.82 2.17
C ASN A 70 21.01 12.79 0.99
N VAL A 71 20.77 14.09 1.21
CA VAL A 71 21.06 15.12 0.22
C VAL A 71 22.54 15.49 0.28
N TYR A 72 23.36 14.68 -0.40
CA TYR A 72 24.82 14.81 -0.34
C TYR A 72 25.41 15.83 -1.34
N ASN A 73 24.86 15.90 -2.56
CA ASN A 73 25.43 16.73 -3.62
C ASN A 73 24.57 17.97 -3.94
N GLN A 74 25.22 18.99 -4.52
CA GLN A 74 24.60 20.27 -4.83
C GLN A 74 23.44 20.17 -5.85
N LEU A 75 23.50 19.22 -6.79
CA LEU A 75 22.43 19.01 -7.77
C LEU A 75 21.15 18.49 -7.09
N ALA A 76 21.28 17.59 -6.12
CA ALA A 76 20.16 17.11 -5.31
C ALA A 76 19.58 18.25 -4.47
N TRP A 77 20.43 19.09 -3.87
CA TRP A 77 19.99 20.26 -3.13
C TRP A 77 19.16 21.23 -4.00
N GLN A 78 19.65 21.53 -5.21
CA GLN A 78 18.93 22.37 -6.18
C GLN A 78 17.60 21.73 -6.61
N PHE A 79 17.56 20.41 -6.78
CA PHE A 79 16.33 19.69 -7.07
C PHE A 79 15.29 19.90 -5.97
N TYR A 80 15.63 19.62 -4.71
CA TYR A 80 14.68 19.79 -3.60
C TYR A 80 14.23 21.24 -3.42
N ARG A 81 15.14 22.21 -3.59
CA ARG A 81 14.77 23.64 -3.61
C ARG A 81 13.78 23.98 -4.72
N LYS A 82 14.01 23.50 -5.95
CA LYS A 82 13.10 23.70 -7.09
C LYS A 82 11.71 23.11 -6.82
N HIS A 83 11.64 22.06 -6.00
CA HIS A 83 10.40 21.41 -5.57
C HIS A 83 9.82 21.99 -4.25
N GLY A 84 10.30 23.14 -3.79
CA GLY A 84 9.69 23.89 -2.70
C GLY A 84 10.10 23.47 -1.29
N VAL A 85 11.23 22.76 -1.13
CA VAL A 85 11.84 22.49 0.18
C VAL A 85 12.60 23.74 0.65
N GLU A 86 12.41 24.13 1.91
CA GLU A 86 12.93 25.36 2.50
C GLU A 86 14.20 25.14 3.34
N VAL A 87 14.25 24.03 4.08
CA VAL A 87 15.39 23.66 4.92
C VAL A 87 15.86 22.27 4.51
N ILE A 88 17.15 22.13 4.25
CA ILE A 88 17.77 20.87 3.85
C ILE A 88 19.06 20.75 4.66
N ASP A 89 19.05 19.87 5.65
CA ASP A 89 20.24 19.57 6.44
C ASP A 89 21.22 18.76 5.58
N ALA A 90 22.53 18.92 5.85
CA ALA A 90 23.55 18.17 5.14
C ALA A 90 23.42 16.67 5.44
N ALA A 91 23.74 15.82 4.45
CA ALA A 91 23.83 14.39 4.68
C ALA A 91 24.86 14.09 5.80
N TYR A 92 24.62 13.03 6.57
CA TYR A 92 25.51 12.65 7.68
C TYR A 92 26.98 12.48 7.24
N GLU A 93 27.22 11.97 6.04
CA GLU A 93 28.54 11.79 5.43
C GLU A 93 29.29 13.10 5.16
N ALA A 94 28.63 14.26 5.30
CA ALA A 94 29.29 15.57 5.29
C ALA A 94 29.94 15.93 6.64
N HIS A 95 29.90 15.03 7.63
CA HIS A 95 30.60 15.10 8.93
C HIS A 95 30.35 16.37 9.76
N GLN A 96 29.13 16.93 9.70
CA GLN A 96 28.78 18.16 10.43
C GLN A 96 28.09 17.94 11.79
N GLU A 97 27.74 16.69 12.14
CA GLU A 97 27.10 16.38 13.43
C GLU A 97 28.04 15.59 14.35
N GLU A 98 28.31 16.13 15.53
CA GLU A 98 29.06 15.45 16.59
C GLU A 98 28.10 14.61 17.45
N GLY A 99 28.29 13.28 17.47
CA GLY A 99 27.58 12.39 18.42
C GLY A 99 27.05 11.07 17.84
N GLU A 100 26.32 10.31 18.67
CA GLU A 100 25.64 9.06 18.29
C GLU A 100 24.33 9.36 17.55
N VAL A 101 24.40 9.54 16.23
CA VAL A 101 23.23 9.82 15.39
C VAL A 101 22.68 8.57 14.70
N SER A 102 21.38 8.60 14.37
CA SER A 102 20.71 7.46 13.73
C SER A 102 21.07 7.43 12.25
N LEU A 103 21.82 6.41 11.82
CA LEU A 103 22.22 6.24 10.41
C LEU A 103 21.06 5.79 9.51
N MET A 104 20.21 4.90 10.02
CA MET A 104 19.13 4.28 9.25
C MET A 104 17.97 3.88 10.17
N ILE A 105 16.74 4.10 9.69
CA ILE A 105 15.53 3.62 10.33
C ILE A 105 14.90 2.56 9.42
N THR A 106 14.80 1.33 9.88
CA THR A 106 14.19 0.23 9.13
C THR A 106 12.83 -0.15 9.69
N LYS A 107 11.91 -0.55 8.81
CA LYS A 107 10.61 -1.11 9.23
C LYS A 107 10.75 -2.54 9.78
N HIS A 108 11.84 -3.23 9.45
CA HIS A 108 12.10 -4.59 9.88
C HIS A 108 12.66 -4.61 11.30
N CYS A 109 11.88 -5.14 12.24
CA CYS A 109 12.29 -5.23 13.64
C CYS A 109 13.00 -6.56 13.90
N LEU A 110 14.33 -6.52 14.08
CA LEU A 110 15.11 -7.72 14.38
C LEU A 110 14.63 -8.44 15.65
N ARG A 111 14.22 -7.71 16.70
CA ARG A 111 13.62 -8.32 17.90
C ARG A 111 12.34 -9.09 17.61
N PHE A 112 11.54 -8.65 16.64
CA PHE A 112 10.36 -9.39 16.20
C PHE A 112 10.77 -10.66 15.45
N SER A 113 11.70 -10.55 14.50
CA SER A 113 12.15 -11.70 13.70
C SER A 113 12.87 -12.77 14.50
N TYR A 114 13.53 -12.41 15.61
CA TYR A 114 14.16 -13.36 16.53
C TYR A 114 13.26 -13.79 17.69
N ASN A 115 11.96 -13.45 17.69
CA ASN A 115 11.03 -13.73 18.79
C ASN A 115 11.46 -13.16 20.16
N LEU A 116 12.30 -12.13 20.15
CA LEU A 116 12.79 -11.40 21.34
C LEU A 116 11.94 -10.15 21.64
N CYS A 117 10.75 -10.05 21.04
CA CYS A 117 9.87 -8.91 21.19
C CYS A 117 9.09 -9.01 22.52
N PRO A 118 9.28 -8.08 23.48
CA PRO A 118 8.57 -8.12 24.76
C PRO A 118 7.05 -7.95 24.61
N LYS A 119 6.60 -7.39 23.47
CA LYS A 119 5.17 -7.23 23.17
C LYS A 119 4.48 -8.56 22.84
N GLN A 120 5.19 -9.50 22.22
CA GLN A 120 4.63 -10.83 21.91
C GLN A 120 4.63 -11.75 23.14
N ALA A 121 5.54 -11.52 24.10
CA ALA A 121 5.59 -12.27 25.35
C ALA A 121 4.48 -11.86 26.36
N LYS A 122 3.65 -10.87 26.05
CA LYS A 122 2.56 -10.39 26.92
C LYS A 122 1.39 -11.38 26.92
N GLY A 123 1.44 -12.37 27.82
CA GLY A 123 0.34 -13.33 28.05
C GLY A 123 0.77 -14.79 28.22
N VAL A 124 2.05 -15.13 27.97
CA VAL A 124 2.57 -16.48 28.20
C VAL A 124 3.09 -16.57 29.64
N LYS A 125 2.34 -17.24 30.52
CA LYS A 125 2.76 -17.59 31.89
C LYS A 125 3.98 -18.52 31.80
N GLY A 126 5.17 -17.94 31.78
CA GLY A 126 6.45 -18.65 31.68
C GLY A 126 7.61 -17.79 31.12
N VAL A 127 7.30 -16.72 30.36
CA VAL A 127 8.31 -15.84 29.73
C VAL A 127 8.29 -14.42 30.32
N MET A 128 7.63 -14.23 31.47
CA MET A 128 7.76 -12.99 32.24
C MET A 128 9.03 -13.09 33.10
N GLY A 129 10.20 -12.75 32.53
CA GLY A 129 11.44 -12.56 33.29
C GLY A 129 12.74 -13.04 32.63
N GLN A 130 12.72 -13.88 31.60
CA GLN A 130 13.94 -14.47 31.03
C GLN A 130 14.54 -13.74 29.82
N VAL A 131 13.81 -12.85 29.14
CA VAL A 131 14.35 -12.08 28.00
C VAL A 131 14.77 -10.69 28.48
N ARG A 132 15.99 -10.59 29.02
CA ARG A 132 16.65 -9.28 29.18
C ARG A 132 16.96 -8.76 27.79
N ALA A 133 16.32 -7.68 27.40
CA ALA A 133 16.60 -6.99 26.15
C ALA A 133 17.88 -6.17 26.27
N GLU A 134 19.01 -6.86 26.27
CA GLU A 134 20.32 -6.22 26.14
C GLU A 134 20.40 -5.46 24.80
N PRO A 135 21.15 -4.35 24.75
CA PRO A 135 21.30 -3.57 23.51
C PRO A 135 21.92 -4.45 22.43
N MET A 136 21.18 -4.65 21.32
CA MET A 136 21.70 -5.38 20.18
C MET A 136 22.66 -4.49 19.39
N THR A 137 23.73 -5.08 18.88
CA THR A 137 24.67 -4.40 17.99
C THR A 137 24.78 -5.17 16.67
N LEU A 138 24.93 -4.45 15.56
CA LEU A 138 25.34 -5.01 14.28
C LEU A 138 26.82 -4.73 14.09
N LYS A 139 27.57 -5.74 13.65
CA LYS A 139 28.98 -5.58 13.28
C LYS A 139 29.13 -5.82 11.79
N SER A 140 29.74 -4.87 11.09
CA SER A 140 30.12 -4.99 9.69
C SER A 140 31.59 -4.57 9.56
N GLY A 141 32.49 -5.54 9.38
CA GLY A 141 33.93 -5.25 9.42
C GLY A 141 34.37 -4.66 10.76
N ASN A 142 35.01 -3.49 10.72
CA ASN A 142 35.48 -2.76 11.91
C ASN A 142 34.42 -1.83 12.53
N GLU A 143 33.24 -1.71 11.91
CA GLU A 143 32.19 -0.81 12.36
C GLU A 143 31.20 -1.54 13.26
N THR A 144 30.85 -0.92 14.39
CA THR A 144 29.85 -1.43 15.33
C THR A 144 28.70 -0.43 15.41
N TYR A 145 27.50 -0.91 15.09
CA TYR A 145 26.28 -0.12 15.06
C TYR A 145 25.37 -0.52 16.22
N THR A 146 25.01 0.44 17.07
CA THR A 146 24.06 0.20 18.17
C THR A 146 22.63 0.26 17.65
N LEU A 147 21.85 -0.80 17.90
CA LEU A 147 20.44 -0.84 17.53
C LEU A 147 19.58 -0.22 18.62
N LYS A 148 19.02 0.96 18.36
CA LYS A 148 17.98 1.57 19.18
C LYS A 148 16.60 1.11 18.69
N PHE A 149 15.89 0.37 19.54
CA PHE A 149 14.53 -0.08 19.25
C PHE A 149 13.53 0.96 19.76
N ASP A 150 13.33 1.98 18.94
CA ASP A 150 12.37 3.01 19.23
C ASP A 150 10.93 2.48 19.09
N ASN A 151 10.13 2.68 20.14
CA ASN A 151 8.67 2.57 20.06
C ASN A 151 8.04 3.76 19.30
N VAL A 152 8.86 4.53 18.59
CA VAL A 152 8.45 5.72 17.86
C VAL A 152 7.60 5.25 16.68
N ARG A 153 6.29 5.31 16.91
CA ARG A 153 5.30 5.59 15.88
C ARG A 153 5.87 6.74 15.05
N ASN A 154 6.35 6.43 13.86
CA ASN A 154 6.84 7.43 12.92
C ASN A 154 5.76 8.51 12.78
N LYS A 155 6.01 9.69 13.36
CA LYS A 155 5.04 10.80 13.46
C LYS A 155 4.99 11.63 12.17
N ALA A 156 5.79 11.32 11.16
CA ALA A 156 5.90 12.14 9.94
C ALA A 156 4.89 11.78 8.83
N ALA A 157 4.09 10.73 8.98
CA ALA A 157 2.87 10.56 8.19
C ALA A 157 1.83 9.84 9.04
N ILE A 158 0.81 10.55 9.52
CA ILE A 158 -0.37 9.94 10.16
C ILE A 158 -1.22 9.31 9.05
N MET A 159 -0.65 8.33 8.35
CA MET A 159 -1.40 7.36 7.58
C MET A 159 -1.52 6.15 8.50
N ALA A 160 -2.68 6.00 9.13
CA ALA A 160 -2.96 4.77 9.84
C ALA A 160 -2.99 3.63 8.83
N ASP A 161 -2.15 2.63 9.07
CA ASP A 161 -2.10 1.41 8.29
C ASP A 161 -3.22 0.49 8.80
N ILE A 162 -4.09 0.06 7.87
CA ILE A 162 -5.28 -0.75 8.17
C ILE A 162 -4.87 -2.08 8.83
N GLU A 163 -3.77 -2.68 8.39
CA GLU A 163 -3.28 -3.97 8.90
C GLU A 163 -2.52 -3.82 10.23
N ARG A 164 -2.04 -2.60 10.55
CA ARG A 164 -1.30 -2.33 11.78
C ARG A 164 -2.13 -1.57 12.80
N LEU A 165 -2.92 -2.31 13.60
CA LEU A 165 -3.82 -1.78 14.64
C LEU A 165 -3.14 -0.83 15.66
N GLU A 166 -1.83 -0.93 15.84
CA GLU A 166 -1.05 -0.03 16.70
C GLU A 166 -0.92 1.41 16.17
N THR A 167 -1.08 1.59 14.85
CA THR A 167 -1.09 2.89 14.16
C THR A 167 -2.43 3.60 14.25
N TRP A 168 -3.49 2.88 14.64
CA TRP A 168 -4.83 3.43 14.77
C TRP A 168 -4.90 4.42 15.95
N VAL A 169 -5.58 5.54 15.71
CA VAL A 169 -5.72 6.63 16.68
C VAL A 169 -7.00 6.46 17.49
N LYS A 170 -7.02 6.96 18.73
CA LYS A 170 -8.24 6.95 19.55
C LYS A 170 -9.30 7.82 18.87
N TYR A 171 -10.50 7.29 18.71
CA TYR A 171 -11.58 8.03 18.05
C TYR A 171 -12.00 9.24 18.88
N LYS A 172 -12.30 10.35 18.19
CA LYS A 172 -12.97 11.52 18.74
C LYS A 172 -14.05 11.98 17.75
N ASN A 173 -15.10 12.59 18.27
CA ASN A 173 -16.15 13.16 17.41
C ASN A 173 -15.53 14.19 16.46
N GLY A 174 -15.92 14.15 15.18
CA GLY A 174 -15.38 15.01 14.13
C GLY A 174 -14.22 14.42 13.34
N LEU A 175 -13.59 13.30 13.74
CA LEU A 175 -12.50 12.69 12.96
C LEU A 175 -12.91 12.28 11.53
N CYS A 176 -14.20 12.08 11.26
CA CYS A 176 -14.66 11.68 9.94
C CYS A 176 -14.82 12.86 8.96
N SER A 177 -14.75 14.12 9.40
CA SER A 177 -15.03 15.28 8.53
C SER A 177 -13.91 15.56 7.52
N ASP A 178 -12.66 15.25 7.87
CA ASP A 178 -11.49 15.43 7.02
C ASP A 178 -10.73 14.11 6.76
N CYS A 179 -11.42 12.98 6.90
CA CYS A 179 -10.84 11.64 6.75
C CYS A 179 -10.77 11.18 5.28
N MET A 180 -9.76 10.36 4.95
CA MET A 180 -9.64 9.62 3.69
C MET A 180 -10.62 8.46 3.55
N GLY A 181 -11.42 8.18 4.57
CA GLY A 181 -12.37 7.08 4.59
C GLY A 181 -11.70 5.70 4.63
N SER A 182 -10.54 5.55 5.29
CA SER A 182 -9.77 4.28 5.31
C SER A 182 -10.58 3.08 5.83
N CYS A 183 -11.58 3.30 6.69
CA CYS A 183 -12.49 2.25 7.12
C CYS A 183 -13.35 1.67 5.98
N CYS A 184 -13.56 2.43 4.91
CA CYS A 184 -14.27 1.99 3.70
C CYS A 184 -13.38 1.14 2.78
N SER A 185 -12.09 0.99 3.05
CA SER A 185 -11.22 0.04 2.33
C SER A 185 -11.17 -1.34 3.02
N MET A 186 -11.69 -1.43 4.25
CA MET A 186 -11.84 -2.70 4.97
C MET A 186 -13.01 -3.53 4.43
N PRO A 187 -12.95 -4.87 4.51
CA PRO A 187 -14.10 -5.72 4.24
C PRO A 187 -15.29 -5.34 5.15
N VAL A 188 -16.44 -5.06 4.56
CA VAL A 188 -17.66 -4.73 5.30
C VAL A 188 -18.60 -5.92 5.25
N GLU A 189 -18.77 -6.54 6.41
CA GLU A 189 -19.76 -7.60 6.62
C GLU A 189 -21.11 -6.98 6.94
N VAL A 190 -22.18 -7.46 6.31
CA VAL A 190 -23.55 -6.97 6.50
C VAL A 190 -24.51 -8.14 6.62
N ARG A 191 -25.65 -7.92 7.28
CA ARG A 191 -26.75 -8.89 7.38
C ARG A 191 -27.92 -8.47 6.50
N LEU A 192 -28.89 -9.36 6.31
CA LEU A 192 -30.07 -9.08 5.49
C LEU A 192 -30.82 -7.77 5.86
N PRO A 193 -31.03 -7.43 7.15
CA PRO A 193 -31.65 -6.14 7.51
C PRO A 193 -30.80 -4.92 7.13
N ASP A 194 -29.48 -5.06 7.07
CA ASP A 194 -28.61 -4.00 6.60
C ASP A 194 -28.75 -3.80 5.08
N LEU A 195 -28.95 -4.87 4.32
CA LEU A 195 -29.19 -4.81 2.87
C LEU A 195 -30.50 -4.10 2.54
N VAL A 196 -31.56 -4.37 3.32
CA VAL A 196 -32.83 -3.63 3.22
C VAL A 196 -32.62 -2.14 3.54
N ARG A 197 -31.92 -1.82 4.64
CA ARG A 197 -31.63 -0.42 5.00
C ARG A 197 -30.84 0.31 3.92
N MET A 198 -29.88 -0.37 3.30
CA MET A 198 -29.09 0.18 2.20
C MET A 198 -29.91 0.41 0.93
N GLY A 199 -31.11 -0.17 0.85
CA GLY A 199 -32.00 -0.08 -0.32
C GLY A 199 -31.57 -0.98 -1.48
N VAL A 200 -30.79 -2.04 -1.22
CA VAL A 200 -30.35 -2.99 -2.25
C VAL A 200 -31.17 -4.27 -2.29
N VAL A 201 -31.97 -4.49 -1.25
CA VAL A 201 -32.94 -5.58 -1.12
C VAL A 201 -34.25 -4.96 -0.67
N ASP A 202 -35.35 -5.36 -1.30
CA ASP A 202 -36.70 -4.92 -0.91
C ASP A 202 -37.25 -5.78 0.24
N GLU A 203 -38.22 -5.27 1.00
CA GLU A 203 -38.91 -6.02 2.05
C GLU A 203 -39.66 -7.23 1.48
N PHE A 204 -40.18 -7.15 0.25
CA PHE A 204 -40.84 -8.28 -0.42
C PHE A 204 -39.87 -9.41 -0.80
N GLU A 205 -38.58 -9.12 -0.97
CA GLU A 205 -37.57 -10.13 -1.26
C GLU A 205 -37.18 -10.95 -0.02
N LEU A 206 -37.66 -10.59 1.18
CA LEU A 206 -37.36 -11.30 2.43
C LEU A 206 -37.95 -12.71 2.46
N GLU A 207 -38.98 -12.98 1.66
CA GLU A 207 -39.61 -14.30 1.50
C GLU A 207 -38.79 -15.24 0.61
N GLU A 208 -37.84 -14.70 -0.17
CA GLU A 208 -37.00 -15.52 -1.02
C GLU A 208 -35.90 -16.25 -0.23
N PRO A 209 -35.48 -17.45 -0.70
CA PRO A 209 -34.29 -18.08 -0.16
C PRO A 209 -33.07 -17.16 -0.28
N VAL A 210 -32.38 -16.93 0.84
CA VAL A 210 -31.21 -16.03 0.95
C VAL A 210 -30.13 -16.29 -0.11
N LYS A 211 -30.02 -17.54 -0.58
CA LYS A 211 -29.12 -17.95 -1.66
C LYS A 211 -29.41 -17.27 -3.00
N ASN A 212 -30.69 -17.04 -3.32
CA ASN A 212 -31.10 -16.38 -4.56
C ASN A 212 -30.77 -14.89 -4.50
N ILE A 213 -31.07 -14.25 -3.38
CA ILE A 213 -30.69 -12.86 -3.08
C ILE A 213 -29.17 -12.70 -3.20
N ALA A 214 -28.38 -13.59 -2.59
CA ALA A 214 -26.92 -13.56 -2.67
C ALA A 214 -26.41 -13.64 -4.13
N LYS A 215 -26.91 -14.60 -4.91
CA LYS A 215 -26.53 -14.74 -6.34
C LYS A 215 -26.88 -13.50 -7.16
N ARG A 216 -28.06 -12.90 -6.94
CA ARG A 216 -28.47 -11.66 -7.60
C ARG A 216 -27.51 -10.52 -7.27
N LEU A 217 -27.19 -10.35 -5.98
CA LEU A 217 -26.30 -9.29 -5.51
C LEU A 217 -24.84 -9.48 -5.95
N GLU A 218 -24.34 -10.72 -6.07
CA GLU A 218 -23.03 -11.02 -6.66
C GLU A 218 -22.99 -10.62 -8.15
N LYS A 219 -24.04 -10.95 -8.91
CA LYS A 219 -24.15 -10.58 -10.33
C LYS A 219 -24.20 -9.07 -10.52
N GLN A 220 -24.89 -8.35 -9.63
CA GLN A 220 -24.93 -6.88 -9.61
C GLN A 220 -23.65 -6.25 -9.03
N ARG A 221 -22.70 -7.08 -8.57
CA ARG A 221 -21.46 -6.66 -7.91
C ARG A 221 -21.70 -5.79 -6.66
N VAL A 222 -22.81 -5.99 -5.96
CA VAL A 222 -23.08 -5.33 -4.68
C VAL A 222 -22.35 -6.02 -3.54
N ILE A 223 -22.24 -7.34 -3.62
CA ILE A 223 -21.49 -8.18 -2.68
C ILE A 223 -20.39 -8.94 -3.44
N GLN A 224 -19.29 -9.24 -2.75
CA GLN A 224 -18.21 -10.08 -3.29
C GLN A 224 -18.31 -11.54 -2.82
N HIS A 225 -18.94 -11.79 -1.67
CA HIS A 225 -19.01 -13.10 -1.06
C HIS A 225 -20.21 -13.21 -0.12
N PHE A 226 -20.78 -14.41 -0.03
CA PHE A 226 -21.82 -14.77 0.93
C PHE A 226 -21.44 -16.01 1.74
N ASN A 227 -21.51 -15.89 3.07
CA ASN A 227 -21.30 -16.97 4.01
C ASN A 227 -22.65 -17.58 4.44
N PHE A 228 -22.93 -18.79 3.92
CA PHE A 228 -24.16 -19.53 4.19
C PHE A 228 -24.35 -19.90 5.66
N LYS A 229 -23.28 -20.25 6.38
CA LYS A 229 -23.36 -20.74 7.76
C LYS A 229 -23.83 -19.66 8.73
N HIS A 230 -23.43 -18.41 8.47
CA HIS A 230 -23.67 -17.30 9.39
C HIS A 230 -24.64 -16.25 8.85
N GLY A 231 -25.10 -16.40 7.60
CA GLY A 231 -25.98 -15.45 6.92
C GLY A 231 -25.33 -14.08 6.77
N ILE A 232 -24.03 -14.05 6.48
CA ILE A 232 -23.22 -12.81 6.39
C ILE A 232 -22.87 -12.56 4.94
N PHE A 233 -23.10 -11.34 4.48
CA PHE A 233 -22.74 -10.86 3.16
C PHE A 233 -21.52 -9.94 3.28
N THR A 234 -20.52 -10.09 2.43
CA THR A 234 -19.41 -9.16 2.35
C THR A 234 -19.61 -8.23 1.17
N LEU A 235 -19.69 -6.92 1.43
CA LEU A 235 -19.86 -5.92 0.38
C LEU A 235 -18.71 -5.96 -0.63
N ALA A 236 -19.04 -5.68 -1.89
CA ALA A 236 -18.06 -5.60 -2.95
C ALA A 236 -17.16 -4.38 -2.80
N ARG A 237 -15.90 -4.56 -3.20
CA ARG A 237 -14.89 -3.50 -3.28
C ARG A 237 -14.49 -3.31 -4.73
N ARG A 238 -14.12 -2.07 -5.07
CA ARG A 238 -13.52 -1.73 -6.37
C ARG A 238 -12.11 -2.33 -6.47
N ALA A 239 -11.55 -2.31 -7.68
CA ALA A 239 -10.20 -2.84 -7.93
C ALA A 239 -9.10 -2.17 -7.08
N ASN A 240 -9.31 -0.91 -6.66
CA ASN A 240 -8.39 -0.18 -5.78
C ASN A 240 -8.57 -0.52 -4.28
N GLY A 241 -9.47 -1.45 -3.93
CA GLY A 241 -9.74 -1.86 -2.56
C GLY A 241 -10.78 -1.01 -1.82
N ASP A 242 -11.31 0.07 -2.41
CA ASP A 242 -12.34 0.89 -1.78
C ASP A 242 -13.74 0.26 -1.88
N CYS A 243 -14.58 0.49 -0.87
CA CYS A 243 -16.01 0.20 -0.91
C CYS A 243 -16.67 0.89 -2.11
N GLN A 244 -17.62 0.21 -2.74
CA GLN A 244 -18.35 0.75 -3.89
C GLN A 244 -19.13 2.04 -3.60
N TYR A 245 -19.49 2.28 -2.33
CA TYR A 245 -20.22 3.47 -1.88
C TYR A 245 -19.30 4.59 -1.38
N LEU A 246 -17.98 4.48 -1.58
CA LEU A 246 -17.04 5.55 -1.27
C LEU A 246 -16.90 6.46 -2.48
N ASP A 247 -17.19 7.75 -2.29
CA ASP A 247 -17.01 8.75 -3.31
C ASP A 247 -15.51 8.96 -3.61
N GLN A 248 -15.13 8.98 -4.89
CA GLN A 248 -13.71 9.02 -5.28
C GLN A 248 -13.04 10.36 -5.02
N GLN A 249 -13.81 11.45 -4.98
CA GLN A 249 -13.29 12.81 -4.85
C GLN A 249 -13.36 13.30 -3.42
N THR A 250 -14.55 13.26 -2.83
CA THR A 250 -14.83 13.75 -1.47
C THR A 250 -14.36 12.78 -0.40
N ARG A 251 -14.19 11.49 -0.73
CA ARG A 251 -13.89 10.40 0.21
C ARG A 251 -14.95 10.23 1.31
N LEU A 252 -16.17 10.68 1.04
CA LEU A 252 -17.34 10.48 1.90
C LEU A 252 -18.17 9.30 1.39
N CYS A 253 -18.92 8.67 2.30
CA CYS A 253 -19.83 7.59 1.92
C CYS A 253 -21.08 8.18 1.25
N THR A 254 -21.42 7.70 0.06
CA THR A 254 -22.57 8.16 -0.73
C THR A 254 -23.91 7.75 -0.12
N ILE A 255 -23.92 6.72 0.73
CA ILE A 255 -25.11 6.23 1.45
C ILE A 255 -25.04 6.52 2.96
N TYR A 256 -24.45 7.64 3.37
CA TYR A 256 -24.08 7.91 4.77
C TYR A 256 -25.21 7.63 5.79
N GLU A 257 -26.44 8.07 5.49
CA GLU A 257 -27.61 7.86 6.36
C GLU A 257 -28.12 6.42 6.36
N ARG A 258 -27.94 5.70 5.25
CA ARG A 258 -28.40 4.33 5.01
C ARG A 258 -27.32 3.27 5.24
N ARG A 259 -26.19 3.66 5.84
CA ARG A 259 -25.05 2.76 6.09
C ARG A 259 -25.47 1.51 6.89
N PRO A 260 -24.82 0.36 6.65
CA PRO A 260 -25.05 -0.84 7.44
C PRO A 260 -24.55 -0.66 8.88
N ASN A 261 -25.04 -1.50 9.80
CA ASN A 261 -24.65 -1.46 11.21
C ASN A 261 -23.14 -1.54 11.42
N THR A 262 -22.45 -2.35 10.60
CA THR A 262 -20.98 -2.47 10.63
C THR A 262 -20.28 -1.11 10.47
N CYS A 263 -20.76 -0.27 9.56
CA CYS A 263 -20.20 1.07 9.35
C CYS A 263 -20.72 2.11 10.36
N ARG A 264 -22.00 2.03 10.76
CA ARG A 264 -22.61 2.97 11.72
C ARG A 264 -22.00 2.84 13.11
N ASN A 265 -21.70 1.62 13.52
CA ASN A 265 -21.17 1.33 14.84
C ASN A 265 -19.64 1.39 14.88
N HIS A 266 -18.94 1.50 13.75
CA HIS A 266 -17.50 1.77 13.76
C HIS A 266 -17.23 3.16 14.35
N PRO A 267 -16.25 3.33 15.27
CA PRO A 267 -15.25 2.35 15.71
C PRO A 267 -15.57 1.62 17.02
N LYS A 268 -16.81 1.65 17.52
CA LYS A 268 -17.22 0.83 18.68
C LYS A 268 -17.07 -0.67 18.37
N ILE A 269 -17.24 -1.04 17.10
CA ILE A 269 -16.98 -2.38 16.58
C ILE A 269 -15.84 -2.35 15.54
N GLY A 270 -15.15 -3.48 15.41
CA GLY A 270 -14.05 -3.67 14.47
C GLY A 270 -12.79 -4.27 15.13
N PRO A 271 -11.66 -4.32 14.41
CA PRO A 271 -10.42 -4.95 14.87
C PRO A 271 -9.84 -4.34 16.16
N LYS A 272 -10.10 -3.05 16.41
CA LYS A 272 -9.66 -2.35 17.62
C LYS A 272 -10.75 -1.40 18.12
N PRO A 273 -11.66 -1.87 18.99
CA PRO A 273 -12.77 -1.06 19.51
C PRO A 273 -12.30 0.25 20.15
N GLY A 274 -12.97 1.36 19.80
CA GLY A 274 -12.64 2.72 20.26
C GLY A 274 -11.50 3.41 19.51
N PHE A 275 -10.88 2.74 18.54
CA PHE A 275 -9.81 3.29 17.70
C PHE A 275 -10.19 3.24 16.23
N CYS A 276 -9.65 4.18 15.45
CA CYS A 276 -9.92 4.30 14.02
C CYS A 276 -8.61 4.35 13.23
N ALA A 277 -8.61 3.73 12.05
CA ALA A 277 -7.58 3.88 11.03
C ALA A 277 -7.64 5.26 10.34
N TYR A 278 -7.77 6.33 11.13
CA TYR A 278 -7.88 7.68 10.59
C TYR A 278 -6.64 8.06 9.80
N THR A 279 -6.87 8.55 8.60
CA THR A 279 -5.86 9.16 7.74
C THR A 279 -6.46 10.45 7.21
N ARG A 280 -5.73 11.55 7.33
CA ARG A 280 -6.23 12.85 6.90
C ARG A 280 -6.30 12.93 5.37
N ASN A 281 -7.40 13.46 4.85
CA ASN A 281 -7.54 13.72 3.43
C ASN A 281 -6.75 14.99 3.06
N PRO A 282 -5.70 14.90 2.23
CA PRO A 282 -4.90 16.06 1.86
C PRO A 282 -5.70 17.09 1.04
N LYS A 283 -6.81 16.67 0.42
CA LYS A 283 -7.73 17.54 -0.32
C LYS A 283 -8.83 18.15 0.55
N ALA A 284 -8.98 17.72 1.80
CA ALA A 284 -9.93 18.35 2.71
C ALA A 284 -9.42 19.74 3.09
N ALA A 285 -10.28 20.76 2.96
CA ALA A 285 -9.95 22.13 3.34
C ALA A 285 -9.40 22.16 4.79
N ARG A 286 -8.26 22.83 5.00
CA ARG A 286 -7.72 23.03 6.35
C ARG A 286 -8.81 23.73 7.18
N PRO A 287 -9.17 23.22 8.37
CA PRO A 287 -9.96 24.03 9.28
C PRO A 287 -9.16 25.30 9.57
N VAL A 288 -9.77 26.46 9.24
CA VAL A 288 -9.23 27.77 9.61
C VAL A 288 -9.16 27.78 11.13
N GLN A 289 -7.96 27.82 11.69
CA GLN A 289 -7.82 28.00 13.13
C GLN A 289 -8.39 29.39 13.46
N PRO A 290 -9.31 29.51 14.45
CA PRO A 290 -9.72 30.82 14.89
C PRO A 290 -8.48 31.54 15.40
N VAL A 291 -8.17 32.68 14.77
CA VAL A 291 -7.14 33.60 15.24
C VAL A 291 -7.53 33.98 16.66
N LYS A 292 -6.77 33.49 17.64
CA LYS A 292 -6.87 34.02 19.00
C LYS A 292 -6.36 35.45 18.94
N LEU A 293 -7.27 36.41 18.92
CA LEU A 293 -6.97 37.79 19.26
C LEU A 293 -6.60 37.79 20.74
N SER A 294 -5.30 37.86 21.02
CA SER A 294 -4.77 38.17 22.35
C SER A 294 -5.12 39.62 22.67
N GLY A 295 -6.06 39.79 23.60
CA GLY A 295 -6.20 41.01 24.40
C GLY A 295 -5.34 40.94 25.65
#